data_AF-D2PKE4-F1
#
_entry.id   AF-D2PKE4-F1
#
_cell.length_a   1.000
_cell.length_b   1.000
_cell.length_c   1.000
_cell.angle_alpha   90.00
_cell.angle_beta   90.00
_cell.angle_gamma   90.00
#
_symmetry.space_group_name_H-M   'P 1'
#
loop_
_entity.id
_entity.type
_entity.pdbx_description
1 polymer ?
#
loop_
_entity_poly.entity_id
_entity_poly.type
_entity_poly.pdbx_seq_one_letter_code
_entity_poly.pdbx_strand_id
1 'polypeptide(L)'
;MRRTAPGVTALIGCALLALAGCAGGNAGAATTGTPNAGPPAPSAPPAVTPKSALAVLVVVPKGYPPHPRELSGPFTLQSFLGTLSAIPAEDRALLLNASFTEGYQASRISPDRKKQYTVRLFKTGSKKKAKDLQLGFWNQETHSGKFAVRGVPGVLSGRRIAPTGGPDESEAVAEVSFVVGTLVARISVRETGPVSSDLTPDTTLAATVGRQQYARLSSKSG
;
A
#
# COMPACT_ATOMS: atom_id res chain seq x y z
N MET A 1 -34.98 -29.11 -34.35
CA MET A 1 -35.51 -27.79 -34.81
C MET A 1 -34.35 -26.82 -34.90
N ARG A 2 -34.31 -25.92 -35.90
CA ARG A 2 -33.29 -24.87 -36.03
C ARG A 2 -33.86 -23.52 -35.55
N ARG A 3 -33.02 -22.63 -35.03
CA ARG A 3 -33.25 -21.17 -35.08
C ARG A 3 -31.98 -20.50 -35.58
N THR A 4 -32.13 -19.67 -36.61
CA THR A 4 -31.06 -19.02 -37.35
C THR A 4 -30.81 -17.62 -36.79
N ALA A 5 -29.58 -17.12 -36.89
CA ALA A 5 -29.31 -15.70 -36.73
C ALA A 5 -29.58 -14.94 -38.05
N PRO A 6 -29.99 -13.67 -37.98
CA PRO A 6 -29.76 -12.69 -39.03
C PRO A 6 -28.68 -11.67 -38.61
N GLY A 7 -27.79 -11.32 -39.53
CA GLY A 7 -26.95 -10.12 -39.43
C GLY A 7 -27.57 -8.96 -40.22
N VAL A 8 -27.15 -7.72 -39.93
CA VAL A 8 -27.51 -6.51 -40.68
C VAL A 8 -26.26 -5.64 -40.86
N THR A 9 -26.15 -4.98 -42.03
CA THR A 9 -24.95 -4.25 -42.49
C THR A 9 -25.36 -2.94 -43.18
N ALA A 10 -24.44 -1.95 -43.24
CA ALA A 10 -24.59 -0.62 -43.86
C ALA A 10 -25.56 0.33 -43.11
N LEU A 11 -25.52 1.66 -43.28
CA LEU A 11 -24.82 2.57 -44.21
C LEU A 11 -23.89 3.52 -43.42
N ILE A 12 -22.74 4.01 -43.90
CA ILE A 12 -22.46 4.87 -45.08
C ILE A 12 -23.16 6.24 -45.00
N GLY A 13 -22.46 7.20 -44.37
CA GLY A 13 -22.03 8.46 -44.97
C GLY A 13 -23.06 9.53 -45.37
N CYS A 14 -22.91 10.73 -44.78
CA CYS A 14 -23.01 11.98 -45.55
C CYS A 14 -22.19 13.09 -44.90
N ALA A 15 -21.32 13.75 -45.66
CA ALA A 15 -20.54 14.91 -45.24
C ALA A 15 -20.35 15.87 -46.41
N LEU A 16 -20.62 17.17 -46.18
CA LEU A 16 -20.22 18.35 -46.96
C LEU A 16 -20.08 19.50 -45.92
N LEU A 17 -19.08 20.40 -45.95
CA LEU A 17 -18.68 21.36 -47.01
C LEU A 17 -19.81 22.38 -47.28
N ALA A 18 -19.61 23.68 -47.50
CA ALA A 18 -18.45 24.57 -47.68
C ALA A 18 -18.92 26.02 -47.29
N LEU A 19 -18.24 27.18 -47.36
CA LEU A 19 -16.87 27.76 -47.46
C LEU A 19 -17.09 29.30 -47.27
N ALA A 20 -16.15 30.25 -47.12
CA ALA A 20 -14.68 30.35 -47.10
C ALA A 20 -14.27 31.57 -46.20
N GLY A 21 -12.96 31.87 -46.11
CA GLY A 21 -12.46 33.11 -45.47
C GLY A 21 -10.95 33.29 -45.67
N CYS A 22 -10.54 33.77 -46.85
CA CYS A 22 -9.14 33.68 -47.29
C CYS A 22 -8.29 34.92 -46.95
N ALA A 23 -7.08 34.63 -46.46
CA ALA A 23 -5.80 35.31 -46.73
C ALA A 23 -5.73 36.85 -46.82
N GLY A 24 -4.95 37.42 -45.89
CA GLY A 24 -4.21 38.67 -46.09
C GLY A 24 -2.86 38.56 -45.38
N GLY A 25 -1.75 38.75 -46.09
CA GLY A 25 -0.41 38.62 -45.52
C GLY A 25 0.57 39.58 -46.16
N ASN A 26 1.55 40.04 -45.38
CA ASN A 26 2.80 40.61 -45.90
C ASN A 26 3.91 40.50 -44.84
N ALA A 27 5.16 40.55 -45.29
CA ALA A 27 6.34 40.21 -44.48
C ALA A 27 6.81 41.35 -43.56
N GLY A 28 7.53 41.02 -42.49
CA GLY A 28 8.21 42.01 -41.65
C GLY A 28 9.04 41.42 -40.50
N ALA A 29 10.36 41.65 -40.55
CA ALA A 29 11.36 41.62 -39.47
C ALA A 29 11.37 40.46 -38.44
N ALA A 30 12.51 39.76 -38.37
CA ALA A 30 12.87 38.98 -37.19
C ALA A 30 13.35 39.89 -36.05
N THR A 31 12.92 39.62 -34.81
CA THR A 31 13.53 40.16 -33.59
C THR A 31 13.73 39.05 -32.56
N THR A 32 14.92 38.97 -31.98
CA THR A 32 15.26 38.01 -30.92
C THR A 32 14.74 38.48 -29.57
N GLY A 33 13.45 38.28 -29.31
CA GLY A 33 12.84 38.52 -28.00
C GLY A 33 13.09 37.36 -27.04
N THR A 34 14.02 37.49 -26.11
CA THR A 34 14.16 36.55 -24.98
C THR A 34 12.92 36.63 -24.08
N PRO A 35 12.30 35.49 -23.71
CA PRO A 35 11.26 35.49 -22.69
C PRO A 35 11.87 35.93 -21.36
N ASN A 36 11.52 37.13 -20.90
CA ASN A 36 12.01 37.64 -19.63
C ASN A 36 11.33 36.86 -18.49
N ALA A 37 12.04 35.86 -17.95
CA ALA A 37 11.51 35.02 -16.90
C ALA A 37 11.23 35.86 -15.64
N GLY A 38 9.95 35.99 -15.29
CA GLY A 38 9.55 36.60 -14.02
C GLY A 38 10.20 35.86 -12.84
N PRO A 39 10.44 36.56 -11.71
CA PRO A 39 11.10 35.96 -10.55
C PRO A 39 10.36 34.67 -10.14
N PRO A 40 11.08 33.57 -9.85
CA PRO A 40 10.46 32.29 -9.57
C PRO A 40 9.52 32.40 -8.37
N ALA A 41 8.33 31.81 -8.51
CA ALA A 41 7.34 31.81 -7.44
C ALA A 41 7.95 31.23 -6.16
N PRO A 42 7.71 31.82 -4.97
CA PRO A 42 8.34 31.37 -3.73
C PRO A 42 8.13 29.87 -3.51
N SER A 43 9.23 29.12 -3.39
CA SER A 43 9.20 27.69 -3.13
C SER A 43 8.30 27.39 -1.94
N ALA A 44 7.30 26.53 -2.12
CA ALA A 44 6.38 26.15 -1.05
C ALA A 44 7.18 25.68 0.18
N PRO A 45 6.84 26.13 1.40
CA PRO A 45 7.60 25.76 2.60
C PRO A 45 7.65 24.24 2.75
N PRO A 46 8.81 23.67 3.14
CA PRO A 46 9.00 22.22 3.16
C PRO A 46 7.93 21.55 4.02
N ALA A 47 7.23 20.58 3.44
CA ALA A 47 6.10 19.93 4.08
C ALA A 47 6.51 19.37 5.45
N VAL A 48 5.83 19.83 6.52
CA VAL A 48 6.16 19.46 7.89
C VAL A 48 5.79 18.00 8.13
N THR A 49 6.76 17.09 7.94
CA THR A 49 6.59 15.65 8.13
C THR A 49 6.03 15.36 9.53
N PRO A 50 4.79 14.82 9.65
CA PRO A 50 4.15 14.71 10.96
C PRO A 50 4.89 13.73 11.88
N LYS A 51 5.31 14.21 13.05
CA LYS A 51 5.92 13.36 14.09
C LYS A 51 4.83 12.57 14.82
N SER A 52 4.32 11.49 14.21
CA SER A 52 3.39 10.57 14.89
C SER A 52 4.09 9.85 16.05
N ALA A 53 3.41 9.78 17.19
CA ALA A 53 3.86 9.03 18.37
C ALA A 53 3.95 7.51 18.12
N LEU A 54 3.30 7.00 17.06
CA LEU A 54 3.40 5.59 16.67
C LEU A 54 4.81 5.22 16.17
N ALA A 55 5.60 6.19 15.68
CA ALA A 55 6.95 5.94 15.17
C ALA A 55 7.90 5.32 16.21
N VAL A 56 7.80 5.74 17.49
CA VAL A 56 8.62 5.20 18.59
C VAL A 56 8.10 3.87 19.14
N LEU A 57 6.92 3.43 18.72
CA LEU A 57 6.31 2.16 19.10
C LEU A 57 6.68 1.03 18.12
N VAL A 58 7.13 1.35 16.91
CA VAL A 58 7.55 0.37 15.91
C VAL A 58 8.85 -0.35 16.30
N VAL A 59 8.88 -1.66 16.10
CA VAL A 59 10.08 -2.49 16.08
C VAL A 59 10.48 -2.76 14.63
N VAL A 60 11.78 -2.80 14.35
CA VAL A 60 12.34 -3.24 13.06
C VAL A 60 13.43 -4.29 13.28
N PRO A 61 13.64 -5.24 12.34
CA PRO A 61 14.75 -6.18 12.43
C PRO A 61 16.11 -5.46 12.48
N LYS A 62 17.04 -5.94 13.33
CA LYS A 62 18.40 -5.38 13.41
C LYS A 62 19.12 -5.57 12.07
N GLY A 63 19.73 -4.50 11.56
CA GLY A 63 20.53 -4.51 10.33
C GLY A 63 19.73 -4.44 9.02
N TYR A 64 18.40 -4.36 9.07
CA TYR A 64 17.57 -4.18 7.87
C TYR A 64 17.42 -2.66 7.56
N PRO A 65 18.01 -2.11 6.49
CA PRO A 65 17.87 -0.68 6.16
C PRO A 65 16.45 -0.32 5.67
N PRO A 66 16.11 0.99 5.63
CA PRO A 66 14.91 1.49 4.94
C PRO A 66 14.78 0.93 3.52
N HIS A 67 13.58 0.45 3.16
CA HIS A 67 13.33 -0.03 1.81
C HIS A 67 13.17 1.18 0.85
N PRO A 68 14.02 1.34 -0.19
CA PRO A 68 14.14 2.60 -0.92
C PRO A 68 12.96 2.95 -1.83
N ARG A 69 12.12 1.96 -2.18
CA ARG A 69 10.92 2.13 -3.02
C ARG A 69 9.60 2.09 -2.24
N GLU A 70 9.65 1.95 -0.91
CA GLU A 70 8.47 1.74 -0.08
C GLU A 70 8.31 2.82 0.98
N LEU A 71 7.07 3.26 1.18
CA LEU A 71 6.80 4.37 2.08
C LEU A 71 7.07 3.97 3.54
N SER A 72 7.68 4.88 4.29
CA SER A 72 7.84 4.76 5.75
C SER A 72 7.51 6.09 6.39
N GLY A 73 6.59 6.11 7.35
CA GLY A 73 6.06 7.34 7.92
C GLY A 73 4.63 7.19 8.45
N PRO A 74 4.04 8.29 8.96
CA PRO A 74 2.64 8.34 9.35
C PRO A 74 1.72 8.22 8.11
N PHE A 75 0.51 7.72 8.32
CA PHE A 75 -0.55 7.76 7.32
C PHE A 75 -1.91 8.13 7.93
N THR A 76 -2.72 8.82 7.13
CA THR A 76 -4.13 9.10 7.39
C THR A 76 -5.00 8.11 6.60
N LEU A 77 -6.33 8.18 6.76
CA LEU A 77 -7.24 7.35 5.97
C LEU A 77 -7.00 7.54 4.46
N GLN A 78 -6.91 8.79 4.00
CA GLN A 78 -6.77 9.06 2.56
C GLN A 78 -5.40 8.65 2.02
N SER A 79 -4.31 8.90 2.75
CA SER A 79 -2.98 8.47 2.27
C SER A 79 -2.80 6.95 2.32
N PHE A 80 -3.38 6.26 3.31
CA PHE A 80 -3.39 4.80 3.32
C PHE A 80 -4.13 4.23 2.10
N LEU A 81 -5.36 4.68 1.86
CA LEU A 81 -6.18 4.18 0.75
C LEU A 81 -5.61 4.53 -0.63
N GLY A 82 -4.90 5.66 -0.76
CA GLY A 82 -4.28 6.08 -2.02
C GLY A 82 -2.87 5.55 -2.29
N THR A 83 -2.18 4.93 -1.31
CA THR A 83 -0.77 4.52 -1.47
C THR A 83 -0.34 3.21 -0.80
N LEU A 84 -1.10 2.67 0.16
CA LEU A 84 -0.71 1.48 0.96
C LEU A 84 -1.73 0.34 0.94
N SER A 85 -2.99 0.64 0.61
CA SER A 85 -4.08 -0.32 0.46
C SER A 85 -3.98 -1.05 -0.88
N ALA A 86 -4.22 -2.36 -0.86
CA ALA A 86 -4.38 -3.17 -2.08
C ALA A 86 -5.84 -3.23 -2.55
N ILE A 87 -6.82 -2.96 -1.67
CA ILE A 87 -8.26 -3.04 -1.95
C ILE A 87 -8.98 -1.85 -1.27
N PRO A 88 -8.94 -0.64 -1.90
CA PRO A 88 -9.29 0.60 -1.19
C PRO A 88 -10.76 0.82 -0.85
N ALA A 89 -11.70 0.07 -1.42
CA ALA A 89 -13.13 0.20 -1.09
C ALA A 89 -13.46 -0.52 0.23
N GLU A 90 -12.94 -1.74 0.36
CA GLU A 90 -13.06 -2.63 1.50
C GLU A 90 -12.29 -2.05 2.70
N ASP A 91 -11.04 -1.65 2.50
CA ASP A 91 -10.22 -1.02 3.53
C ASP A 91 -10.84 0.28 4.05
N ARG A 92 -11.51 1.05 3.19
CA ARG A 92 -12.25 2.26 3.60
C ARG A 92 -13.37 1.90 4.56
N ALA A 93 -14.17 0.88 4.25
CA ALA A 93 -15.27 0.43 5.11
C ALA A 93 -14.75 -0.08 6.46
N LEU A 94 -13.67 -0.87 6.46
CA LEU A 94 -13.02 -1.37 7.68
C LEU A 94 -12.49 -0.23 8.56
N LEU A 95 -11.72 0.71 8.00
CA LEU A 95 -11.09 1.79 8.75
C LEU A 95 -12.10 2.83 9.28
N LEU A 96 -13.15 3.14 8.50
CA LEU A 96 -14.25 4.00 8.97
C LEU A 96 -15.03 3.33 10.11
N ASN A 97 -15.40 2.06 9.96
CA ASN A 97 -16.04 1.28 11.03
C ASN A 97 -15.14 1.23 12.29
N ALA A 98 -13.82 1.08 12.13
CA ALA A 98 -12.87 1.04 13.23
C ALA A 98 -12.70 2.38 13.97
N SER A 99 -13.28 3.49 13.48
CA SER A 99 -12.99 4.84 13.95
C SER A 99 -11.47 5.10 13.93
N PHE A 100 -10.84 4.77 12.80
CA PHE A 100 -9.42 4.98 12.57
C PHE A 100 -9.04 6.47 12.62
N THR A 101 -7.90 6.79 13.24
CA THR A 101 -7.45 8.17 13.49
C THR A 101 -6.10 8.47 12.83
N GLU A 102 -5.06 7.73 13.20
CA GLU A 102 -3.73 7.77 12.61
C GLU A 102 -3.16 6.35 12.49
N GLY A 103 -2.23 6.17 11.56
CA GLY A 103 -1.43 4.97 11.46
C GLY A 103 0.02 5.30 11.11
N TYR A 104 0.87 4.29 11.13
CA TYR A 104 2.28 4.44 10.78
C TYR A 104 2.81 3.16 10.12
N GLN A 105 3.52 3.31 9.00
CA GLN A 105 4.21 2.22 8.32
C GLN A 105 5.73 2.37 8.51
N ALA A 106 6.42 1.26 8.76
CA ALA A 106 7.84 1.12 8.44
C ALA A 106 8.02 -0.05 7.48
N SER A 107 8.62 0.21 6.31
CA SER A 107 9.10 -0.82 5.40
C SER A 107 10.63 -0.86 5.42
N ARG A 108 11.19 -2.06 5.50
CA ARG A 108 12.63 -2.34 5.59
C ARG A 108 12.97 -3.48 4.64
N ILE A 109 14.19 -3.47 4.12
CA ILE A 109 14.69 -4.55 3.27
C ILE A 109 15.78 -5.34 4.01
N SER A 110 15.90 -6.63 3.74
CA SER A 110 17.01 -7.45 4.25
C SER A 110 18.35 -7.03 3.64
N PRO A 111 19.49 -7.34 4.28
CA PRO A 111 20.82 -7.00 3.76
C PRO A 111 21.12 -7.59 2.37
N ASP A 112 20.62 -8.79 2.08
CA ASP A 112 20.70 -9.48 0.78
C ASP A 112 19.67 -9.00 -0.25
N ARG A 113 18.82 -8.03 0.13
CA ARG A 113 17.74 -7.42 -0.66
C ARG A 113 16.61 -8.34 -1.13
N LYS A 114 16.53 -9.59 -0.63
CA LYS A 114 15.48 -10.55 -1.03
C LYS A 114 14.16 -10.35 -0.30
N LYS A 115 14.20 -9.93 0.98
CA LYS A 115 13.04 -9.90 1.88
C LYS A 115 12.65 -8.46 2.22
N GLN A 116 11.39 -8.12 1.97
CA GLN A 116 10.75 -6.94 2.51
C GLN A 116 10.08 -7.27 3.85
N TYR A 117 10.52 -6.59 4.90
CA TYR A 117 9.81 -6.52 6.18
C TYR A 117 8.93 -5.28 6.18
N THR A 118 7.65 -5.42 6.49
CA THR A 118 6.73 -4.28 6.65
C THR A 118 5.93 -4.42 7.94
N VAL A 119 5.85 -3.33 8.71
CA VAL A 119 4.98 -3.23 9.88
C VAL A 119 4.11 -2.00 9.77
N ARG A 120 2.82 -2.19 10.05
CA ARG A 120 1.76 -1.18 10.01
C ARG A 120 1.08 -1.15 11.37
N LEU A 121 1.07 0.01 12.03
CA LEU A 121 0.29 0.27 13.24
C LEU A 121 -0.94 1.09 12.87
N PHE A 122 -2.11 0.72 13.38
CA PHE A 122 -3.37 1.45 13.16
C PHE A 122 -4.01 1.81 14.51
N LYS A 123 -4.34 3.09 14.72
CA LYS A 123 -4.96 3.59 15.95
C LYS A 123 -6.47 3.75 15.77
N THR A 124 -7.24 2.96 16.52
CA THR A 124 -8.70 2.86 16.44
C THR A 124 -9.40 3.55 17.63
N GLY A 125 -10.72 3.69 17.56
CA GLY A 125 -11.50 4.32 18.63
C GLY A 125 -11.63 3.47 19.92
N SER A 126 -11.46 2.14 19.86
CA SER A 126 -11.56 1.28 21.06
C SER A 126 -10.93 -0.10 20.86
N LYS A 127 -10.69 -0.83 21.96
CA LYS A 127 -10.20 -2.22 21.93
C LYS A 127 -11.14 -3.18 21.18
N LYS A 128 -12.45 -2.91 21.13
CA LYS A 128 -13.39 -3.67 20.28
C LYS A 128 -13.14 -3.35 18.81
N LYS A 129 -13.12 -2.06 18.45
CA LYS A 129 -12.87 -1.60 17.07
C LYS A 129 -11.51 -2.08 16.53
N ALA A 130 -10.49 -2.16 17.38
CA ALA A 130 -9.20 -2.78 17.05
C ALA A 130 -9.33 -4.26 16.67
N LYS A 131 -10.09 -5.07 17.43
CA LYS A 131 -10.36 -6.47 17.10
C LYS A 131 -11.20 -6.61 15.83
N ASP A 132 -12.24 -5.77 15.68
CA ASP A 132 -13.11 -5.76 14.50
C ASP A 132 -12.26 -5.47 13.23
N LEU A 133 -11.33 -4.51 13.31
CA LEU A 133 -10.38 -4.17 12.24
C LEU A 133 -9.33 -5.26 11.99
N GLN A 134 -8.76 -5.84 13.04
CA GLN A 134 -7.81 -6.96 12.95
C GLN A 134 -8.42 -8.13 12.17
N LEU A 135 -9.65 -8.51 12.50
CA LEU A 135 -10.36 -9.62 11.84
C LEU A 135 -10.80 -9.24 10.42
N GLY A 136 -11.25 -8.00 10.19
CA GLY A 136 -11.58 -7.49 8.86
C GLY A 136 -10.40 -7.58 7.90
N PHE A 137 -9.23 -7.05 8.31
CA PHE A 137 -8.00 -7.15 7.54
C PHE A 137 -7.54 -8.60 7.30
N TRP A 138 -7.74 -9.48 8.28
CA TRP A 138 -7.37 -10.88 8.15
C TRP A 138 -8.25 -11.64 7.13
N ASN A 139 -9.54 -11.32 7.07
CA ASN A 139 -10.49 -12.03 6.21
C ASN A 139 -10.44 -11.58 4.74
N GLN A 140 -9.65 -10.54 4.41
CA GLN A 140 -9.37 -10.14 3.02
C GLN A 140 -8.28 -11.00 2.36
N GLU A 141 -7.48 -11.76 3.13
CA GLU A 141 -6.33 -12.50 2.60
C GLU A 141 -6.48 -14.03 2.69
N THR A 142 -6.01 -14.72 1.65
CA THR A 142 -5.99 -16.18 1.58
C THR A 142 -4.69 -16.72 2.16
N HIS A 143 -4.75 -17.43 3.29
CA HIS A 143 -3.59 -18.04 3.94
C HIS A 143 -3.55 -19.55 3.68
N SER A 144 -2.48 -20.06 3.04
CA SER A 144 -2.31 -21.50 2.76
C SER A 144 -1.85 -22.31 3.97
N GLY A 145 -1.45 -21.67 5.08
CA GLY A 145 -1.18 -22.34 6.34
C GLY A 145 -1.02 -21.38 7.51
N LYS A 146 -1.07 -21.90 8.73
CA LYS A 146 -0.87 -21.14 9.98
C LYS A 146 0.49 -21.48 10.60
N PHE A 147 1.00 -20.59 11.45
CA PHE A 147 2.20 -20.84 12.28
C PHE A 147 2.00 -20.26 13.70
N ALA A 148 2.90 -20.62 14.63
CA ALA A 148 2.75 -20.30 16.04
C ALA A 148 3.58 -19.09 16.48
N VAL A 149 2.94 -18.06 17.02
CA VAL A 149 3.59 -16.87 17.62
C VAL A 149 3.41 -16.92 19.14
N ARG A 150 4.27 -17.70 19.82
CA ARG A 150 4.18 -17.94 21.28
C ARG A 150 4.28 -16.64 22.07
N GLY A 151 3.40 -16.44 23.05
CA GLY A 151 3.42 -15.29 23.96
C GLY A 151 2.69 -14.03 23.48
N VAL A 152 1.97 -14.09 22.36
CA VAL A 152 1.14 -12.99 21.85
C VAL A 152 -0.35 -13.38 21.90
N PRO A 153 -1.15 -12.87 22.87
CA PRO A 153 -2.57 -13.21 22.99
C PRO A 153 -3.40 -12.69 21.81
N GLY A 154 -4.34 -13.50 21.33
CA GLY A 154 -5.25 -13.12 20.24
C GLY A 154 -4.55 -12.88 18.88
N VAL A 155 -3.36 -13.43 18.70
CA VAL A 155 -2.59 -13.33 17.45
C VAL A 155 -3.25 -14.14 16.33
N LEU A 156 -3.38 -13.51 15.17
CA LEU A 156 -3.64 -14.16 13.89
C LEU A 156 -2.30 -14.24 13.15
N SER A 157 -1.94 -15.42 12.65
CA SER A 157 -0.65 -15.64 12.01
C SER A 157 -0.72 -16.76 10.97
N GLY A 158 -0.14 -16.51 9.81
CA GLY A 158 -0.39 -17.33 8.63
C GLY A 158 0.49 -16.96 7.46
N ARG A 159 0.71 -17.93 6.59
CA ARG A 159 1.59 -17.84 5.43
C ARG A 159 0.84 -18.12 4.15
N ARG A 160 1.33 -17.59 3.04
CA ARG A 160 0.87 -17.87 1.69
C ARG A 160 2.04 -17.84 0.71
N ILE A 161 1.90 -18.57 -0.38
CA ILE A 161 2.67 -18.37 -1.62
C ILE A 161 1.61 -18.08 -2.68
N ALA A 162 1.81 -17.04 -3.49
CA ALA A 162 0.88 -16.66 -4.55
C ALA A 162 1.65 -16.02 -5.72
N PRO A 163 1.14 -16.07 -6.95
CA PRO A 163 1.58 -15.18 -8.02
C PRO A 163 1.45 -13.71 -7.60
N THR A 164 2.30 -12.83 -8.14
CA THR A 164 2.11 -11.38 -8.01
C THR A 164 1.26 -10.86 -9.19
N GLY A 165 1.30 -9.55 -9.46
CA GLY A 165 0.75 -8.98 -10.70
C GLY A 165 1.64 -9.20 -11.93
N GLY A 166 2.86 -9.73 -11.77
CA GLY A 166 3.77 -10.08 -12.86
C GLY A 166 3.48 -11.46 -13.46
N PRO A 167 3.72 -11.67 -14.78
CA PRO A 167 3.36 -12.93 -15.46
C PRO A 167 4.17 -14.15 -14.97
N ASP A 168 5.43 -13.94 -14.59
CA ASP A 168 6.39 -15.00 -14.23
C ASP A 168 6.88 -14.88 -12.77
N GLU A 169 6.19 -14.12 -11.93
CA GLU A 169 6.64 -13.69 -10.60
C GLU A 169 5.69 -14.15 -9.48
N SER A 170 6.26 -14.64 -8.37
CA SER A 170 5.56 -15.09 -7.16
C SER A 170 6.07 -14.40 -5.91
N GLU A 171 5.21 -14.32 -4.90
CA GLU A 171 5.54 -13.86 -3.54
C GLU A 171 5.29 -14.97 -2.50
N ALA A 172 6.28 -15.19 -1.64
CA ALA A 172 6.13 -15.90 -0.37
C ALA A 172 5.93 -14.89 0.76
N VAL A 173 4.82 -14.99 1.48
CA VAL A 173 4.40 -14.02 2.49
C VAL A 173 4.11 -14.71 3.82
N ALA A 174 4.68 -14.19 4.91
CA ALA A 174 4.38 -14.57 6.29
C ALA A 174 3.81 -13.38 7.07
N GLU A 175 2.52 -13.45 7.42
CA GLU A 175 1.76 -12.40 8.12
C GLU A 175 1.60 -12.72 9.62
N VAL A 176 1.62 -11.67 10.45
CA VAL A 176 1.24 -11.68 11.87
C VAL A 176 0.41 -10.43 12.18
N SER A 177 -0.74 -10.58 12.83
CA SER A 177 -1.55 -9.45 13.31
C SER A 177 -2.14 -9.69 14.70
N PHE A 178 -2.11 -8.67 15.55
CA PHE A 178 -2.60 -8.70 16.94
C PHE A 178 -3.01 -7.30 17.41
N VAL A 179 -3.69 -7.24 18.57
CA VAL A 179 -4.24 -6.01 19.16
C VAL A 179 -3.65 -5.75 20.54
N VAL A 180 -3.23 -4.50 20.79
CA VAL A 180 -2.82 -4.01 22.11
C VAL A 180 -3.50 -2.67 22.38
N GLY A 181 -4.28 -2.58 23.45
CA GLY A 181 -5.09 -1.39 23.73
C GLY A 181 -6.06 -1.10 22.59
N THR A 182 -5.92 0.07 21.95
CA THR A 182 -6.65 0.49 20.74
C THR A 182 -5.83 0.36 19.45
N LEU A 183 -4.62 -0.18 19.52
CA LEU A 183 -3.72 -0.37 18.39
C LEU A 183 -3.90 -1.75 17.75
N VAL A 184 -4.03 -1.79 16.43
CA VAL A 184 -3.81 -3.00 15.62
C VAL A 184 -2.38 -2.95 15.10
N ALA A 185 -1.63 -4.04 15.28
CA ALA A 185 -0.40 -4.28 14.56
C ALA A 185 -0.66 -5.25 13.40
N ARG A 186 -0.17 -4.94 12.20
CA ARG A 186 0.04 -5.90 11.10
C ARG A 186 1.53 -5.93 10.77
N ILE A 187 2.09 -7.12 10.65
CA ILE A 187 3.49 -7.38 10.28
C ILE A 187 3.48 -8.38 9.13
N SER A 188 4.22 -8.05 8.07
CA SER A 188 4.40 -8.88 6.88
C SER A 188 5.89 -9.07 6.63
N VAL A 189 6.30 -10.30 6.33
CA VAL A 189 7.58 -10.60 5.69
C VAL A 189 7.29 -11.19 4.32
N ARG A 190 7.72 -10.50 3.27
CA ARG A 190 7.53 -10.86 1.86
C ARG A 190 8.89 -11.16 1.23
N GLU A 191 9.00 -12.28 0.53
CA GLU A 191 10.10 -12.61 -0.39
C GLU A 191 9.50 -12.79 -1.78
N THR A 192 10.15 -12.23 -2.80
CA THR A 192 9.63 -12.19 -4.18
C THR A 192 10.67 -12.77 -5.13
N GLY A 193 10.22 -13.59 -6.08
CA GLY A 193 11.09 -14.21 -7.09
C GLY A 193 10.29 -14.91 -8.19
N PRO A 194 10.97 -15.58 -9.15
CA PRO A 194 10.29 -16.27 -10.25
C PRO A 194 9.33 -17.36 -9.76
N VAL A 195 8.25 -17.61 -10.50
CA VAL A 195 7.26 -18.67 -10.22
C VAL A 195 7.90 -20.06 -10.03
N SER A 196 9.02 -20.32 -10.71
CA SER A 196 9.78 -21.58 -10.64
C SER A 196 10.81 -21.66 -9.50
N SER A 197 10.83 -20.73 -8.55
CA SER A 197 11.80 -20.69 -7.45
C SER A 197 11.20 -21.15 -6.10
N ASP A 198 12.04 -21.76 -5.25
CA ASP A 198 11.66 -22.36 -3.95
C ASP A 198 11.36 -21.33 -2.84
N LEU A 199 10.46 -20.38 -3.13
CA LEU A 199 10.09 -19.29 -2.23
C LEU A 199 9.45 -19.82 -0.94
N THR A 200 10.13 -19.62 0.20
CA THR A 200 9.71 -20.15 1.50
C THR A 200 9.33 -19.00 2.45
N PRO A 201 8.04 -18.87 2.86
CA PRO A 201 7.60 -17.81 3.76
C PRO A 201 8.34 -17.83 5.11
N ASP A 202 9.00 -16.73 5.46
CA ASP A 202 9.84 -16.61 6.67
C ASP A 202 8.99 -16.39 7.95
N THR A 203 8.33 -17.47 8.37
CA THR A 203 7.52 -17.51 9.60
C THR A 203 8.35 -17.30 10.86
N THR A 204 9.66 -17.62 10.83
CA THR A 204 10.57 -17.47 11.97
C THR A 204 10.88 -16.00 12.24
N LEU A 205 11.18 -15.22 11.20
CA LEU A 205 11.34 -13.76 11.32
C LEU A 205 10.02 -13.12 11.72
N ALA A 206 8.92 -13.45 11.03
CA ALA A 206 7.59 -12.89 11.31
C ALA A 206 7.14 -13.16 12.77
N ALA A 207 7.28 -14.38 13.27
CA ALA A 207 6.97 -14.72 14.66
C ALA A 207 7.91 -14.07 15.68
N THR A 208 9.18 -13.87 15.34
CA THR A 208 10.17 -13.25 16.24
C THR A 208 9.92 -11.76 16.39
N VAL A 209 9.74 -11.04 15.28
CA VAL A 209 9.42 -9.61 15.31
C VAL A 209 8.00 -9.38 15.84
N GLY A 210 7.05 -10.28 15.58
CA GLY A 210 5.71 -10.25 16.19
C GLY A 210 5.75 -10.24 17.72
N ARG A 211 6.57 -11.10 18.34
CA ARG A 211 6.78 -11.12 19.80
C ARG A 211 7.43 -9.83 20.31
N GLN A 212 8.47 -9.34 19.62
CA GLN A 212 9.16 -8.10 19.99
C GLN A 212 8.23 -6.88 19.88
N GLN A 213 7.44 -6.80 18.81
CA GLN A 213 6.47 -5.73 18.58
C GLN A 213 5.34 -5.77 19.61
N TYR A 214 4.84 -6.95 19.98
CA TYR A 214 3.87 -7.10 21.07
C TYR A 214 4.43 -6.57 22.39
N ALA A 215 5.62 -7.02 22.79
CA ALA A 215 6.28 -6.56 24.02
C ALA A 215 6.53 -5.04 24.02
N ARG A 216 6.87 -4.44 22.86
CA ARG A 216 7.05 -3.00 22.70
C ARG A 216 5.76 -2.20 22.82
N LEU A 217 4.63 -2.75 22.40
CA LEU A 217 3.31 -2.11 22.60
C LEU A 217 2.81 -2.30 24.03
N SER A 218 2.93 -3.50 24.61
CA SER A 218 2.41 -3.78 25.96
C SER A 218 3.16 -2.99 27.04
N SER A 219 4.49 -2.86 26.94
CA SER A 219 5.32 -2.04 27.84
C SER A 219 5.15 -0.52 27.69
N LYS A 220 4.35 -0.07 26.72
CA LYS A 220 4.00 1.34 26.45
C LYS A 220 2.52 1.65 26.63
N SER A 221 1.73 0.68 27.09
CA SER A 221 0.26 0.75 27.22
C SER A 221 -0.22 0.59 28.67
N GLY A 222 0.66 0.83 29.64
CA GLY A 222 0.41 0.86 31.08
C GLY A 222 1.31 1.89 31.74
#